data_AF-A0A371QJL1-F1
#
_entry.id   AF-A0A371QJL1-F1
#
_cell.length_a   1.000
_cell.length_b   1.000
_cell.length_c   1.000
_cell.angle_alpha   90.00
_cell.angle_beta   90.00
_cell.angle_gamma   90.00
#
_symmetry.space_group_name_H-M   'P 1'
#
loop_
_entity.id
_entity.type
_entity.pdbx_description
1 polymer ?
#
loop_
_entity_poly.entity_id
_entity_poly.type
_entity_poly.pdbx_seq_one_letter_code
_entity_poly.pdbx_strand_id
1 'polypeptide(L)' 'MKKITLDVPDDKVDFVIELINQLGLTSSEEPDIPEEHKEIVRERIRSANQDDLVSWEEARKQLMFKSES' A
#
# COMPACT_ATOMS: atom_id res chain seq x y z
N MET A 1 14.66 -16.22 -13.01
CA MET A 1 14.68 -16.07 -11.54
C MET A 1 13.56 -16.95 -10.97
N LYS A 2 13.74 -17.61 -9.82
CA LYS A 2 12.73 -18.51 -9.22
C LYS A 2 12.13 -17.83 -7.99
N LYS A 3 10.80 -17.69 -7.95
CA LYS A 3 10.04 -17.20 -6.79
C LYS A 3 9.59 -18.41 -5.97
N ILE A 4 9.83 -18.39 -4.67
CA ILE A 4 9.42 -19.44 -3.71
C ILE A 4 8.47 -18.77 -2.73
N THR A 5 7.27 -19.31 -2.59
CA THR A 5 6.29 -18.93 -1.55
C THR A 5 6.32 -20.03 -0.49
N LEU A 6 6.37 -19.65 0.78
CA LEU A 6 6.47 -20.56 1.90
C LEU A 6 5.33 -20.29 2.88
N ASP A 7 4.47 -21.27 3.12
CA ASP A 7 3.47 -21.22 4.18
C ASP A 7 4.13 -21.66 5.49
N VAL A 8 4.14 -20.78 6.48
CA VAL A 8 4.79 -21.00 7.77
C VAL A 8 3.74 -20.94 8.87
N PRO A 9 3.76 -21.85 9.85
CA PRO A 9 2.95 -21.72 11.06
C PRO A 9 3.22 -20.39 11.77
N ASP A 10 2.15 -19.72 12.25
CA ASP A 10 2.22 -18.40 12.89
C ASP A 10 3.27 -18.34 14.02
N ASP A 11 3.42 -19.42 14.79
CA ASP A 11 4.38 -19.54 15.90
C ASP A 11 5.86 -19.60 15.46
N LYS A 12 6.11 -19.78 14.16
CA LYS A 12 7.46 -19.94 13.58
C LYS A 12 7.84 -18.86 12.59
N VAL A 13 6.96 -17.90 12.32
CA VAL A 13 7.21 -16.81 11.38
C VAL A 13 8.46 -16.04 11.75
N ASP A 14 8.62 -15.65 13.02
CA ASP A 14 9.77 -14.88 13.50
C ASP A 14 11.10 -15.61 13.26
N PHE A 15 11.15 -16.91 13.56
CA PHE A 15 12.33 -17.74 13.35
C PHE A 15 12.71 -17.83 11.86
N VAL A 16 11.72 -18.01 10.98
CA VAL A 16 11.96 -18.13 9.54
C VAL A 16 12.43 -16.80 8.96
N ILE A 17 11.86 -15.67 9.40
CA ILE A 17 12.31 -14.33 9.00
C ILE A 17 13.76 -14.11 9.43
N GLU A 18 14.12 -14.47 10.67
CA GLU A 18 15.50 -14.34 11.16
C GLU A 18 16.48 -15.16 10.31
N LEU A 19 16.12 -16.39 9.96
CA LEU A 19 16.93 -17.24 9.08
C LEU A 19 17.10 -16.64 7.68
N ILE A 20 16.01 -16.13 7.09
CA ILE A 20 16.03 -15.46 5.77
C ILE A 20 16.98 -14.26 5.81
N ASN A 21 16.91 -13.47 6.89
CA ASN A 21 17.79 -12.32 7.10
C ASN A 21 19.27 -12.73 7.26
N GLN A 22 19.55 -13.80 8.03
CA GLN A 22 20.91 -14.33 8.19
C GLN A 22 21.50 -14.85 6.87
N LEU A 23 20.65 -15.36 5.97
CA LEU A 23 21.05 -15.83 4.64
C LEU A 23 21.23 -14.67 3.63
N GLY A 24 20.96 -13.42 4.02
CA GLY A 24 21.04 -12.26 3.13
C GLY A 24 20.00 -12.26 2.02
N LEU A 25 18.91 -13.00 2.21
CA LEU A 25 17.80 -13.07 1.27
C LEU A 25 16.83 -11.92 1.55
N THR A 26 16.35 -11.25 0.51
CA THR A 26 15.40 -10.15 0.66
C THR A 26 14.00 -10.72 0.78
N SER A 27 13.37 -10.59 1.96
CA SER A 27 11.92 -10.73 2.06
C SER A 27 11.28 -9.47 1.49
N SER A 28 10.69 -9.60 0.31
CA SER A 28 9.69 -8.63 -0.13
C SER A 28 8.39 -9.01 0.56
N GLU A 29 8.11 -8.38 1.70
CA GLU A 29 6.75 -8.27 2.23
C GLU A 29 5.96 -7.37 1.25
N GLU A 30 5.61 -7.92 0.08
CA GLU A 30 4.55 -7.32 -0.71
C GLU A 30 3.27 -7.55 0.10
N PRO A 31 2.61 -6.49 0.60
CA PRO A 31 1.33 -6.67 1.26
C PRO A 31 0.40 -7.35 0.26
N ASP A 32 -0.21 -8.47 0.66
CA ASP A 32 -1.25 -9.09 -0.14
C ASP A 32 -2.46 -8.16 -0.09
N ILE A 33 -2.57 -7.29 -1.10
CA ILE A 33 -3.70 -6.40 -1.26
C ILE A 33 -4.77 -7.18 -2.04
N PRO A 34 -5.93 -7.47 -1.42
CA PRO A 34 -7.06 -8.09 -2.10
C PRO A 34 -7.38 -7.42 -3.42
N GLU A 35 -7.72 -8.22 -4.43
CA GLU A 35 -8.01 -7.72 -5.78
C GLU A 35 -9.21 -6.77 -5.79
N GLU A 36 -10.18 -6.98 -4.89
CA GLU A 36 -11.33 -6.10 -4.66
C GLU A 36 -10.90 -4.66 -4.33
N HIS A 37 -9.88 -4.49 -3.48
CA HIS A 37 -9.37 -3.16 -3.12
C HIS A 37 -8.64 -2.51 -4.29
N LYS A 38 -7.93 -3.30 -5.12
CA LYS A 38 -7.29 -2.78 -6.34
C LYS A 38 -8.33 -2.34 -7.36
N GLU A 39 -9.43 -3.06 -7.48
CA GLU A 39 -10.51 -2.74 -8.42
C GLU A 39 -11.18 -1.41 -8.10
N ILE A 40 -11.47 -1.14 -6.83
CA ILE A 40 -12.00 0.16 -6.36
C ILE A 40 -11.07 1.32 -6.77
N VAL A 41 -9.76 1.17 -6.59
CA VAL A 41 -8.79 2.20 -6.97
C VAL A 41 -8.75 2.38 -8.49
N ARG A 42 -8.75 1.28 -9.26
CA ARG A 42 -8.78 1.32 -10.73
C ARG A 42 -10.07 1.96 -11.26
N GLU A 43 -11.20 1.74 -10.61
CA GLU A 43 -12.47 2.36 -10.97
C GLU A 43 -12.42 3.87 -10.72
N ARG A 44 -11.92 4.31 -9.56
CA ARG A 44 -11.74 5.73 -9.24
C ARG A 44 -10.82 6.44 -10.23
N ILE A 45 -9.73 5.80 -10.64
CA ILE A 45 -8.83 6.36 -11.66
C ILE A 45 -9.56 6.52 -13.00
N ARG A 46 -10.40 5.54 -13.39
CA ARG A 46 -11.18 5.59 -14.63
C ARG A 46 -12.29 6.64 -14.58
N SER A 47 -12.93 6.83 -13.44
CA SER A 47 -14.02 7.79 -13.26
C SER A 47 -13.54 9.20 -12.88
N ALA A 48 -12.24 9.39 -12.65
CA ALA A 48 -11.69 10.68 -12.28
C ALA A 48 -11.70 11.63 -13.49
N ASN A 49 -12.39 12.77 -13.34
CA ASN A 49 -12.28 13.86 -14.30
C ASN A 49 -10.98 14.62 -14.03
N GLN A 50 -10.18 14.85 -15.06
CA GLN A 50 -8.92 15.59 -14.91
C GLN A 50 -9.15 17.05 -14.53
N ASP A 51 -10.29 17.62 -14.89
CA ASP A 51 -10.64 19.01 -14.58
C ASP A 51 -10.91 19.25 -13.09
N ASP A 52 -11.20 18.19 -12.33
CA ASP A 52 -11.41 18.25 -10.87
C ASP A 52 -10.09 18.11 -10.09
N LEU A 53 -8.97 17.82 -10.79
CA LEU A 53 -7.65 17.67 -10.18
C LEU A 53 -6.99 19.04 -10.03
N VAL A 54 -6.97 19.54 -8.80
CA VAL A 54 -6.22 20.76 -8.45
C VAL A 54 -4.85 20.42 -7.87
N SER A 55 -3.92 21.37 -7.96
CA SER A 55 -2.63 21.22 -7.29
C SER A 55 -2.81 21.16 -5.78
N TRP A 56 -1.86 20.52 -5.08
CA TRP A 56 -1.91 20.44 -3.62
C TRP A 56 -1.92 21.83 -2.96
N GLU A 57 -1.21 22.81 -3.53
CA GLU A 57 -1.20 24.18 -3.02
C GLU A 57 -2.57 24.86 -3.09
N GLU A 58 -3.35 24.58 -4.14
CA GLU A 58 -4.72 25.08 -4.32
C GLU A 58 -5.70 24.34 -3.41
N ALA A 59 -5.62 23.01 -3.33
CA ALA A 59 -6.42 22.20 -2.42
C ALA A 59 -6.25 22.65 -0.96
N ARG A 60 -5.01 22.90 -0.54
CA ARG A 60 -4.68 23.32 0.83
C ARG A 60 -5.37 24.62 1.25
N LYS A 61 -5.59 25.56 0.32
CA LYS A 61 -6.30 26.82 0.61
C LYS A 61 -7.78 26.59 0.90
N GLN A 62 -8.38 25.58 0.28
CA GLN A 62 -9.80 25.22 0.46
C GLN A 62 -10.03 24.40 1.74
N LEU A 63 -9.02 23.64 2.17
CA LEU A 63 -9.06 22.80 3.37
C LEU A 63 -8.81 23.56 4.67
N MET A 64 -8.64 24.90 4.63
CA MET A 64 -8.47 25.67 5.86
C MET A 64 -9.78 25.65 6.65
N PHE A 65 -9.78 24.89 7.74
CA PHE A 65 -10.89 24.84 8.69
C PHE A 65 -11.23 26.24 9.20
N LYS A 66 -12.52 26.56 9.20
CA LYS A 66 -13.03 27.79 9.84
C LYS A 66 -12.59 27.75 11.30
N SER A 67 -11.73 28.68 11.71
CA SER A 67 -11.45 28.88 13.13
C SER A 67 -12.76 29.31 13.79
N GLU A 68 -13.29 28.48 14.68
CA GLU A 68 -14.44 28.84 15.51
C GLU A 68 -14.15 30.18 16.20
N SER A 69 -15.04 31.14 16.01
CA SER A 69 -15.01 32.47 16.64
C SER A 69 -16.03 32.51 17.77
#